data_AF-A0AAU0T052-F1
#
_entry.id   AF-A0AAU0T052-F1
#
_cell.length_a   1.000
_cell.length_b   1.000
_cell.length_c   1.000
_cell.angle_alpha   90.00
_cell.angle_beta   90.00
_cell.angle_gamma   90.00
#
_symmetry.space_group_name_H-M   'P 1'
#
loop_
_entity.id
_entity.type
_entity.pdbx_description
1 polymer ?
#
loop_
_entity_poly.entity_id
_entity_poly.type
_entity_poly.pdbx_seq_one_letter_code
_entity_poly.pdbx_strand_id
1 'polypeptide(L)'
;MNLETLAVLETGPVALTPTSETKGREVKLKVFWKTVRHWTDAFISDFQTSTPKIIQKLEEEGYWSKDGAIKNHVFTCEDFAIRILCEFATPRGLPVKLRTGVRTYRNMELYTPQEHDRYLSHMYGFSEMVMLTFGAPDMQRVEENTLSVVNVDNLLQGDILAQAHDRTTGIAHHIQIVTERADNTISIKQGNTSGASFRPVTTIKRMLGSNMADPQSDGYAGMSIESGHYEKLEDGWRYHNTTKGTSTNDFLKIFQFYRWNFMEFNK
;
A
#
# COMPACT_ATOMS: atom_id res chain seq x y z
N MET A 1 -6.55 -41.48 2.96
CA MET A 1 -7.20 -40.39 2.21
C MET A 1 -7.92 -39.51 3.22
N ASN A 2 -7.62 -38.22 3.42
CA ASN A 2 -6.75 -37.29 2.70
C ASN A 2 -5.95 -36.43 3.67
N LEU A 3 -4.62 -36.47 3.50
CA LEU A 3 -3.73 -35.33 3.73
C LEU A 3 -4.01 -34.34 2.60
N GLU A 4 -4.43 -33.11 2.91
CA GLU A 4 -4.26 -31.90 2.07
C GLU A 4 -5.04 -30.73 2.68
N THR A 5 -4.49 -30.05 3.69
CA THR A 5 -4.80 -28.62 3.92
C THR A 5 -3.77 -27.88 4.80
N LEU A 6 -2.50 -28.29 4.79
CA LEU A 6 -1.43 -27.60 5.54
C LEU A 6 -0.16 -27.46 4.69
N ALA A 7 -0.29 -26.64 3.66
CA ALA A 7 0.80 -25.98 2.95
C ALA A 7 0.16 -24.65 2.49
N VAL A 8 0.65 -23.46 2.81
CA VAL A 8 2.03 -22.99 2.76
C VAL A 8 2.16 -21.83 3.76
N LEU A 9 3.06 -21.98 4.73
CA LEU A 9 3.67 -20.87 5.48
C LEU A 9 5.17 -20.95 5.14
N GLU A 10 5.54 -20.51 3.93
CA GLU A 10 6.95 -20.43 3.57
C GLU A 10 7.57 -19.16 4.17
N THR A 11 8.18 -19.32 5.34
CA THR A 11 9.15 -18.38 5.92
C THR A 11 10.24 -19.14 6.67
N GLY A 12 11.41 -19.32 6.06
CA GLY A 12 12.64 -19.80 6.71
C GLY A 12 12.60 -21.22 7.30
N PRO A 13 13.75 -21.82 7.66
CA PRO A 13 13.74 -23.13 8.30
C PRO A 13 13.15 -22.98 9.70
N VAL A 14 11.85 -23.23 9.85
CA VAL A 14 11.30 -23.63 11.15
C VAL A 14 12.03 -24.92 11.48
N ALA A 15 12.96 -24.87 12.44
CA ALA A 15 13.59 -26.07 12.96
C ALA A 15 12.48 -27.03 13.39
N LEU A 16 12.28 -28.09 12.59
CA LEU A 16 11.26 -29.09 12.83
C LEU A 16 11.50 -29.65 14.22
N THR A 17 10.48 -29.53 15.07
CA THR A 17 10.50 -30.07 16.41
C THR A 17 10.79 -31.58 16.33
N PRO A 18 11.80 -32.12 17.03
CA PRO A 18 12.08 -33.55 17.04
C PRO A 18 10.82 -34.34 17.42
N THR A 19 10.60 -35.49 16.78
CA THR A 19 9.39 -36.32 16.94
C THR A 19 9.13 -36.76 18.40
N SER A 20 10.11 -36.62 19.28
CA SER A 20 10.07 -36.92 20.71
C SER A 20 9.51 -35.80 21.60
N GLU A 21 9.29 -34.59 21.08
CA GLU A 21 8.81 -33.43 21.87
C GLU A 21 7.27 -33.36 21.84
N THR A 22 6.62 -33.82 22.91
CA THR A 22 5.15 -33.95 23.02
C THR A 22 4.44 -32.69 23.52
N LYS A 23 5.19 -31.69 24.02
CA LYS A 23 4.65 -30.35 24.28
C LYS A 23 4.70 -29.58 22.96
N GLY A 24 3.56 -29.45 22.30
CA GLY A 24 3.42 -28.58 21.13
C GLY A 24 3.97 -27.18 21.43
N ARG A 25 4.65 -26.56 20.46
CA ARG A 25 5.09 -25.17 20.58
C ARG A 25 3.87 -24.25 20.49
N GLU A 26 3.69 -23.38 21.48
CA GLU A 26 2.68 -22.33 21.42
C GLU A 26 3.09 -21.29 20.38
N VAL A 27 2.30 -21.18 19.31
CA VAL A 27 2.49 -20.14 18.29
C VAL A 27 1.56 -18.99 18.61
N LYS A 28 2.12 -17.84 19.00
CA LYS A 28 1.38 -16.60 19.19
C LYS A 28 1.38 -15.80 17.89
N LEU A 29 0.19 -15.45 17.41
CA LEU A 29 0.01 -14.63 16.22
C LEU A 29 -0.48 -13.24 16.58
N LYS A 30 0.04 -12.22 15.89
CA LYS A 30 -0.62 -10.93 15.75
C LYS A 30 -1.65 -11.07 14.64
N VAL A 31 -2.92 -10.82 14.97
CA VAL A 31 -4.03 -10.90 14.01
C VAL A 31 -4.66 -9.53 13.91
N PHE A 32 -4.42 -8.81 12.82
CA PHE A 32 -5.07 -7.53 12.54
C PHE A 32 -6.48 -7.73 12.01
N TRP A 33 -6.67 -8.73 11.15
CA TRP A 33 -7.97 -9.33 10.84
C TRP A 33 -7.76 -10.78 10.42
N LYS A 34 -8.79 -11.60 10.61
CA LYS A 34 -8.72 -13.02 10.24
C LYS A 34 -8.81 -13.17 8.72
N THR A 35 -7.89 -13.93 8.14
CA THR A 35 -8.05 -14.42 6.76
C THR A 35 -9.07 -15.55 6.76
N VAL A 36 -10.19 -15.36 6.06
CA VAL A 36 -11.26 -16.37 5.93
C VAL A 36 -11.62 -16.65 4.47
N ARG A 37 -11.02 -15.90 3.54
CA ARG A 37 -11.16 -16.05 2.08
C ARG A 37 -9.82 -15.79 1.42
N HIS A 38 -9.71 -16.17 0.16
CA HIS A 38 -8.56 -15.90 -0.71
C HIS A 38 -8.95 -14.97 -1.84
N TRP A 39 -7.97 -14.23 -2.36
CA TRP A 39 -8.14 -13.46 -3.59
C TRP A 39 -8.47 -14.38 -4.75
N THR A 40 -9.45 -13.95 -5.54
CA THR A 40 -9.91 -14.56 -6.78
C THR A 40 -10.11 -13.45 -7.80
N ASP A 41 -10.22 -13.79 -9.09
CA ASP A 41 -10.51 -12.80 -10.13
C ASP A 41 -11.77 -11.97 -9.84
N ALA A 42 -12.78 -12.59 -9.21
CA ALA A 42 -13.99 -11.90 -8.78
C ALA A 42 -13.71 -10.83 -7.70
N PHE A 43 -12.88 -11.14 -6.70
CA PHE A 43 -12.48 -10.14 -5.69
C PHE A 43 -11.55 -9.07 -6.26
N ILE A 44 -10.72 -9.41 -7.24
CA ILE A 44 -9.86 -8.45 -7.94
C ILE A 44 -10.73 -7.46 -8.72
N SER A 45 -11.72 -7.95 -9.46
CA SER A 45 -12.67 -7.10 -10.18
C SER A 45 -13.52 -6.25 -9.23
N ASP A 46 -13.99 -6.81 -8.11
CA ASP A 46 -14.71 -6.05 -7.07
C ASP A 46 -13.81 -4.98 -6.43
N PHE A 47 -12.53 -5.26 -6.20
CA PHE A 47 -11.57 -4.27 -5.72
C PHE A 47 -11.44 -3.08 -6.68
N GLN A 48 -11.24 -3.39 -7.97
CA GLN A 48 -11.08 -2.36 -9.00
C GLN A 48 -12.32 -1.46 -9.06
N THR A 49 -13.51 -2.06 -9.16
CA THR A 49 -14.78 -1.33 -9.24
C THR A 49 -15.16 -0.60 -7.94
N SER A 50 -14.72 -1.10 -6.78
CA SER A 50 -14.95 -0.46 -5.48
C SER A 50 -13.96 0.66 -5.16
N THR A 51 -12.82 0.72 -5.85
CA THR A 51 -11.74 1.68 -5.55
C THR A 51 -12.22 3.13 -5.48
N PRO A 52 -13.01 3.66 -6.45
CA PRO A 52 -13.48 5.05 -6.37
C PRO A 52 -14.32 5.34 -5.13
N LYS A 53 -15.17 4.39 -4.71
CA LYS A 53 -16.01 4.53 -3.51
C LYS A 53 -15.19 4.48 -2.23
N ILE A 54 -14.16 3.63 -2.19
CA ILE A 54 -13.22 3.58 -1.06
C ILE A 54 -12.47 4.91 -0.95
N ILE A 55 -12.02 5.46 -2.08
CA ILE A 55 -11.33 6.75 -2.07
C ILE A 55 -12.25 7.85 -1.57
N GLN A 56 -13.48 7.94 -2.06
CA GLN A 56 -14.46 8.92 -1.57
C GLN A 56 -14.64 8.81 -0.05
N LYS A 57 -14.81 7.58 0.46
CA LYS A 57 -14.86 7.33 1.91
C LYS A 57 -13.63 7.87 2.63
N LEU A 58 -12.43 7.64 2.09
CA LEU A 58 -11.16 8.13 2.65
C LEU A 58 -10.96 9.64 2.50
N GLU A 59 -11.75 10.34 1.69
CA GLU A 59 -11.76 11.80 1.63
C GLU A 59 -12.70 12.41 2.68
N GLU A 60 -13.69 11.63 3.15
CA GLU A 60 -14.78 12.08 4.02
C GLU A 60 -14.61 11.64 5.49
N GLU A 61 -14.18 10.39 5.76
CA GLU A 61 -14.07 9.79 7.11
C GLU A 61 -12.82 10.12 7.96
N GLY A 62 -12.93 11.00 8.95
CA GLY A 62 -11.86 11.11 9.96
C GLY A 62 -11.62 9.77 10.66
N TYR A 63 -10.36 9.39 10.89
CA TYR A 63 -10.05 8.16 11.63
C TYR A 63 -9.54 8.43 13.04
N TRP A 64 -9.85 7.49 13.93
CA TRP A 64 -9.39 7.50 15.32
C TRP A 64 -7.97 6.95 15.38
N SER A 65 -7.04 7.77 15.86
CA SER A 65 -5.73 7.29 16.29
C SER A 65 -5.88 6.39 17.52
N LYS A 66 -4.81 5.64 17.84
CA LYS A 66 -4.75 4.78 19.04
C LYS A 66 -5.11 5.48 20.36
N ASP A 67 -4.93 6.81 20.42
CA ASP A 67 -5.17 7.64 21.61
C ASP A 67 -6.56 8.29 21.59
N GLY A 68 -7.42 7.90 20.65
CA GLY A 68 -8.77 8.44 20.52
C GLY A 68 -8.84 9.83 19.87
N ALA A 69 -7.73 10.36 19.35
CA ALA A 69 -7.77 11.61 18.59
C ALA A 69 -8.23 11.34 17.15
N ILE A 70 -9.18 12.14 16.66
CA ILE A 70 -9.57 12.14 15.24
C ILE A 70 -8.46 12.84 14.46
N LYS A 71 -7.75 12.10 13.60
CA LYS A 71 -6.74 12.67 12.71
C LYS A 71 -7.38 13.00 11.35
N ASN A 72 -6.85 14.05 10.71
CA ASN A 72 -7.25 14.45 9.38
C ASN A 72 -6.83 13.42 8.32
N HIS A 73 -7.45 13.51 7.15
CA HIS A 73 -7.24 12.71 5.93
C HIS A 73 -5.91 12.95 5.25
N VAL A 74 -4.83 12.68 5.97
CA VAL A 74 -3.49 12.91 5.48
C VAL A 74 -2.82 11.59 5.17
N PHE A 75 -2.26 11.49 3.97
CA PHE A 75 -1.56 10.30 3.49
C PHE A 75 -0.34 10.74 2.69
N THR A 76 0.79 10.06 2.88
CA THR A 76 1.82 10.01 1.82
C THR A 76 1.26 9.25 0.62
N CYS A 77 1.96 9.31 -0.51
CA CYS A 77 1.44 8.76 -1.76
C CYS A 77 1.23 7.23 -1.72
N GLU A 78 2.16 6.51 -1.09
CA GLU A 78 2.13 5.06 -0.89
C GLU A 78 1.15 4.64 0.22
N ASP A 79 1.06 5.44 1.28
CA ASP A 79 0.19 5.16 2.43
C ASP A 79 -1.28 5.18 2.00
N PHE A 80 -1.62 6.10 1.09
CA PHE A 80 -2.95 6.17 0.49
C PHE A 80 -3.29 4.87 -0.27
N ALA A 81 -2.35 4.34 -1.06
CA ALA A 81 -2.52 3.10 -1.80
C ALA A 81 -2.71 1.88 -0.87
N ILE A 82 -1.88 1.79 0.18
CA ILE A 82 -2.00 0.75 1.22
C ILE A 82 -3.36 0.85 1.90
N ARG A 83 -3.81 2.07 2.18
CA ARG A 83 -5.09 2.29 2.86
C ARG A 83 -6.27 1.78 2.03
N ILE A 84 -6.29 2.07 0.73
CA ILE A 84 -7.33 1.57 -0.19
C ILE A 84 -7.35 0.03 -0.19
N LEU A 85 -6.19 -0.62 -0.28
CA LEU A 85 -6.07 -2.08 -0.24
C LEU A 85 -6.64 -2.67 1.07
N CYS A 86 -6.25 -2.10 2.21
CA CYS A 86 -6.69 -2.56 3.53
C CYS A 86 -8.20 -2.36 3.76
N GLU A 87 -8.77 -1.24 3.33
CA GLU A 87 -10.21 -0.94 3.42
C GLU A 87 -11.06 -1.97 2.66
N PHE A 88 -10.57 -2.44 1.51
CA PHE A 88 -11.26 -3.48 0.76
C PHE A 88 -11.10 -4.87 1.39
N ALA A 89 -9.86 -5.21 1.75
CA ALA A 89 -9.49 -6.57 2.17
C ALA A 89 -10.06 -6.95 3.54
N THR A 90 -10.03 -6.03 4.50
CA THR A 90 -10.42 -6.28 5.90
C THR A 90 -11.85 -6.82 6.05
N PRO A 91 -12.91 -6.14 5.55
CA PRO A 91 -14.28 -6.62 5.74
C PRO A 91 -14.57 -7.92 4.99
N ARG A 92 -13.76 -8.25 3.98
CA ARG A 92 -13.86 -9.49 3.20
C ARG A 92 -13.01 -10.63 3.77
N GLY A 93 -12.18 -10.34 4.78
CA GLY A 93 -11.23 -11.27 5.37
C GLY A 93 -10.25 -11.84 4.34
N LEU A 94 -9.82 -11.00 3.39
CA LEU A 94 -8.81 -11.33 2.38
C LEU A 94 -7.42 -11.12 2.97
N PRO A 95 -6.42 -11.94 2.60
CA PRO A 95 -5.07 -11.77 3.10
C PRO A 95 -4.40 -10.57 2.45
N VAL A 96 -3.50 -9.91 3.17
CA VAL A 96 -2.61 -8.89 2.60
C VAL A 96 -1.19 -9.25 2.99
N LYS A 97 -0.29 -9.21 2.01
CA LYS A 97 1.13 -9.49 2.17
C LYS A 97 1.93 -8.42 1.45
N LEU A 98 2.74 -7.67 2.18
CA LEU A 98 3.52 -6.57 1.62
C LEU A 98 4.98 -6.73 2.03
N ARG A 99 5.89 -6.66 1.07
CA ARG A 99 7.32 -6.85 1.25
C ARG A 99 8.07 -5.55 1.06
N THR A 100 9.01 -5.28 1.95
CA THR A 100 10.00 -4.22 1.80
C THR A 100 11.38 -4.84 1.63
N GLY A 101 12.42 -4.01 1.56
CA GLY A 101 13.81 -4.52 1.53
C GLY A 101 14.24 -5.27 2.79
N VAL A 102 13.50 -5.15 3.89
CA VAL A 102 13.92 -5.67 5.20
C VAL A 102 12.87 -6.52 5.91
N ARG A 103 11.59 -6.46 5.50
CA ARG A 103 10.49 -7.16 6.19
C ARG A 103 9.40 -7.59 5.23
N THR A 104 8.66 -8.64 5.60
CA THR A 104 7.37 -8.98 5.00
C THR A 104 6.29 -8.81 6.06
N TYR A 105 5.30 -7.98 5.76
CA TYR A 105 4.13 -7.74 6.57
C TYR A 105 2.99 -8.64 6.12
N ARG A 106 2.26 -9.21 7.07
CA ARG A 106 1.04 -9.98 6.80
C ARG A 106 -0.06 -9.55 7.77
N ASN A 107 -1.31 -9.57 7.32
CA ASN A 107 -2.44 -9.26 8.19
C ASN A 107 -2.58 -10.23 9.38
N MET A 108 -1.97 -11.42 9.27
CA MET A 108 -1.69 -12.33 10.37
C MET A 108 -0.21 -12.71 10.34
N GLU A 109 0.54 -12.43 11.40
CA GLU A 109 1.99 -12.69 11.47
C GLU A 109 2.44 -13.22 12.83
N LEU A 110 3.64 -13.80 12.88
CA LEU A 110 4.23 -14.27 14.13
C LEU A 110 4.45 -13.09 15.07
N TYR A 111 3.88 -13.19 16.28
CA TYR A 111 3.96 -12.10 17.23
C TYR A 111 5.36 -12.00 17.85
N THR A 112 5.94 -10.81 17.73
CA THR A 112 7.08 -10.31 18.51
C THR A 112 6.67 -9.02 19.23
N PRO A 113 6.99 -8.84 20.52
CA PRO A 113 6.68 -7.60 21.24
C PRO A 113 7.22 -6.34 20.55
N GLN A 114 8.45 -6.41 20.03
CA GLN A 114 9.16 -5.28 19.42
C GLN A 114 8.45 -4.75 18.16
N GLU A 115 7.81 -5.63 17.38
CA GLU A 115 7.18 -5.23 16.13
C GLU A 115 5.68 -4.94 16.28
N HIS A 116 5.01 -5.46 17.32
CA HIS A 116 3.55 -5.51 17.35
C HIS A 116 2.88 -4.77 18.52
N ASP A 117 3.56 -4.54 19.64
CA ASP A 117 2.92 -4.00 20.85
C ASP A 117 2.37 -2.58 20.66
N ARG A 118 3.00 -1.80 19.78
CA ARG A 118 2.57 -0.42 19.47
C ARG A 118 1.36 -0.32 18.54
N TYR A 119 0.93 -1.41 17.93
CA TYR A 119 -0.14 -1.42 16.92
C TYR A 119 -1.37 -2.14 17.43
N LEU A 120 -2.55 -1.57 17.22
CA LEU A 120 -3.81 -2.21 17.59
C LEU A 120 -4.15 -3.35 16.62
N SER A 121 -4.89 -4.35 17.10
CA SER A 121 -5.27 -5.55 16.33
C SER A 121 -6.51 -5.30 15.46
N HIS A 122 -6.40 -4.36 14.53
CA HIS A 122 -7.40 -4.03 13.52
C HIS A 122 -6.72 -3.46 12.27
N MET A 123 -7.49 -3.23 11.20
CA MET A 123 -7.01 -2.65 9.93
C MET A 123 -6.06 -1.46 10.10
N TYR A 124 -6.43 -0.46 10.92
CA TYR A 124 -5.57 0.73 11.10
C TYR A 124 -4.20 0.38 11.68
N GLY A 125 -4.11 -0.53 12.66
CA GLY A 125 -2.83 -0.91 13.23
C GLY A 125 -1.94 -1.67 12.25
N PHE A 126 -2.53 -2.45 11.34
CA PHE A 126 -1.77 -3.06 10.24
C PHE A 126 -1.25 -1.99 9.28
N SER A 127 -2.12 -1.08 8.83
CA SER A 127 -1.73 0.02 7.95
C SER A 127 -0.61 0.85 8.58
N GLU A 128 -0.77 1.30 9.83
CA GLU A 128 0.26 2.07 10.56
C GLU A 128 1.60 1.33 10.68
N MET A 129 1.56 0.00 10.81
CA MET A 129 2.76 -0.82 10.88
C MET A 129 3.48 -0.93 9.53
N VAL A 130 2.73 -1.10 8.44
CA VAL A 130 3.29 -1.16 7.08
C VAL A 130 3.83 0.21 6.66
N MET A 131 3.02 1.26 6.81
CA MET A 131 3.30 2.65 6.41
C MET A 131 4.60 3.18 7.03
N LEU A 132 5.01 2.66 8.20
CA LEU A 132 6.26 3.07 8.85
C LEU A 132 7.52 2.83 7.99
N THR A 133 7.53 1.80 7.13
CA THR A 133 8.72 1.45 6.35
C THR A 133 8.47 1.19 4.87
N PHE A 134 7.22 0.98 4.47
CA PHE A 134 6.86 0.79 3.07
C PHE A 134 6.91 2.15 2.36
N GLY A 135 7.66 2.23 1.25
CA GLY A 135 7.77 3.43 0.45
C GLY A 135 7.33 3.23 -1.00
N ALA A 136 7.24 4.32 -1.77
CA ALA A 136 7.05 4.26 -3.22
C ALA A 136 7.97 3.24 -3.95
N PRO A 137 9.28 3.08 -3.61
CA PRO A 137 10.13 2.06 -4.23
C PRO A 137 9.63 0.63 -4.05
N ASP A 138 8.93 0.32 -2.94
CA ASP A 138 8.45 -1.04 -2.68
C ASP A 138 7.28 -1.43 -3.61
N MET A 139 6.62 -0.47 -4.26
CA MET A 139 5.65 -0.73 -5.32
C MET A 139 6.30 -1.34 -6.59
N GLN A 140 7.62 -1.15 -6.78
CA GLN A 140 8.36 -1.70 -7.91
C GLN A 140 8.87 -3.12 -7.67
N ARG A 141 8.48 -3.76 -6.56
CA ARG A 141 8.80 -5.16 -6.27
C ARG A 141 7.87 -6.07 -7.05
N VAL A 142 8.15 -6.19 -8.35
CA VAL A 142 7.40 -7.03 -9.29
C VAL A 142 7.46 -8.50 -8.87
N GLU A 143 6.37 -9.22 -9.05
CA GLU A 143 6.13 -10.59 -8.57
C GLU A 143 6.06 -10.75 -7.05
N GLU A 144 6.32 -9.70 -6.26
CA GLU A 144 6.17 -9.71 -4.80
C GLU A 144 4.95 -8.90 -4.35
N ASN A 145 4.99 -7.58 -4.54
CA ASN A 145 3.91 -6.68 -4.16
C ASN A 145 2.98 -6.40 -5.34
N THR A 146 3.54 -6.33 -6.54
CA THR A 146 2.86 -5.88 -7.74
C THR A 146 3.19 -6.72 -8.96
N LEU A 147 2.40 -6.56 -10.01
CA LEU A 147 2.63 -7.04 -11.37
C LEU A 147 2.77 -5.81 -12.28
N SER A 148 3.66 -5.86 -13.25
CA SER A 148 3.80 -4.77 -14.22
C SER A 148 2.58 -4.69 -15.15
N VAL A 149 2.07 -3.48 -15.36
CA VAL A 149 1.06 -3.19 -16.39
C VAL A 149 1.79 -2.59 -17.59
N VAL A 150 1.86 -3.33 -18.69
CA VAL A 150 2.76 -2.98 -19.80
C VAL A 150 2.35 -1.70 -20.53
N ASN A 151 1.05 -1.50 -20.72
CA ASN A 151 0.51 -0.41 -21.53
C ASN A 151 -0.51 0.39 -20.74
N VAL A 152 -0.57 1.69 -21.04
CA VAL A 152 -1.61 2.61 -20.53
C VAL A 152 -3.03 2.08 -20.83
N ASP A 153 -3.18 1.33 -21.92
CA ASP A 153 -4.46 0.76 -22.32
C ASP A 153 -4.96 -0.38 -21.44
N ASN A 154 -4.05 -0.97 -20.64
CA ASN A 154 -4.36 -2.05 -19.72
C ASN A 154 -4.61 -1.57 -18.29
N LEU A 155 -4.54 -0.25 -18.04
CA LEU A 155 -4.81 0.35 -16.74
C LEU A 155 -6.27 0.15 -16.34
N LEU A 156 -6.46 -0.26 -15.10
CA LEU A 156 -7.75 -0.41 -14.43
C LEU A 156 -7.78 0.43 -13.16
N GLN A 157 -8.99 0.65 -12.64
CA GLN A 157 -9.18 1.33 -11.36
C GLN A 157 -8.42 0.60 -10.24
N GLY A 158 -7.72 1.34 -9.39
CA GLY A 158 -6.85 0.78 -8.34
C GLY A 158 -5.44 0.40 -8.81
N ASP A 159 -5.13 0.51 -10.10
CA ASP A 159 -3.75 0.42 -10.58
C ASP A 159 -2.93 1.63 -10.13
N ILE A 160 -1.62 1.42 -10.09
CA ILE A 160 -0.62 2.27 -9.47
C ILE A 160 0.26 2.86 -10.58
N LEU A 161 0.36 4.18 -10.61
CA LEU A 161 1.30 4.93 -11.44
C LEU A 161 2.47 5.34 -10.55
N ALA A 162 3.64 4.77 -10.78
CA ALA A 162 4.85 5.03 -10.01
C ALA A 162 5.81 5.95 -10.78
N GLN A 163 6.00 7.17 -10.28
CA GLN A 163 6.87 8.18 -10.90
C GLN A 163 8.34 7.79 -10.71
N ALA A 164 9.03 7.45 -11.80
CA ALA A 164 10.36 6.82 -11.73
C ALA A 164 11.34 7.32 -12.79
N HIS A 165 10.92 7.58 -14.04
CA HIS A 165 11.85 7.86 -15.14
C HIS A 165 12.32 9.32 -15.20
N ASP A 166 11.84 10.19 -14.32
CA ASP A 166 12.39 11.53 -14.10
C ASP A 166 13.67 11.51 -13.25
N ARG A 167 14.04 10.34 -12.72
CA ARG A 167 15.29 10.10 -11.99
C ARG A 167 16.14 9.06 -12.70
N THR A 168 17.45 9.26 -12.72
CA THR A 168 18.41 8.35 -13.37
C THR A 168 18.43 6.95 -12.76
N THR A 169 18.01 6.80 -11.50
CA THR A 169 17.97 5.50 -10.82
C THR A 169 16.78 4.64 -11.26
N GLY A 170 15.77 5.23 -11.90
CA GLY A 170 14.51 4.53 -12.21
C GLY A 170 13.74 4.06 -10.97
N ILE A 171 14.06 4.60 -9.79
CA ILE A 171 13.42 4.24 -8.51
C ILE A 171 12.24 5.18 -8.27
N ALA A 172 11.07 4.58 -8.04
CA ALA A 172 9.84 5.26 -7.75
C ALA A 172 9.96 6.09 -6.47
N HIS A 173 9.41 7.29 -6.51
CA HIS A 173 9.46 8.23 -5.39
C HIS A 173 8.16 8.98 -5.16
N HIS A 174 7.17 8.72 -6.02
CA HIS A 174 5.84 9.24 -5.93
C HIS A 174 4.87 8.25 -6.57
N ILE A 175 3.66 8.14 -6.02
CA ILE A 175 2.63 7.19 -6.44
C ILE A 175 1.32 7.93 -6.72
N GLN A 176 0.62 7.53 -7.78
CA GLN A 176 -0.77 7.90 -8.05
C GLN A 176 -1.61 6.65 -8.24
N ILE A 177 -2.90 6.74 -7.93
CA ILE A 177 -3.86 5.64 -8.07
C ILE A 177 -4.89 6.00 -9.14
N VAL A 178 -5.09 5.10 -10.09
CA VAL A 178 -6.13 5.23 -11.12
C VAL A 178 -7.50 5.12 -10.48
N THR A 179 -8.36 6.12 -10.70
CA THR A 179 -9.76 6.09 -10.27
C THR A 179 -10.72 5.87 -11.43
N GLU A 180 -10.31 6.21 -12.65
CA GLU A 180 -11.10 6.03 -13.85
C GLU A 180 -10.19 5.99 -15.08
N ARG A 181 -10.57 5.21 -16.09
CA ARG A 181 -9.90 5.13 -17.39
C ARG A 181 -10.94 5.18 -18.50
N ALA A 182 -10.73 6.10 -19.43
CA ALA A 182 -11.38 6.17 -20.73
C ALA A 182 -10.30 6.18 -21.82
N ASP A 183 -10.67 6.11 -23.09
CA ASP A 183 -9.71 5.99 -24.20
C ASP A 183 -8.72 7.16 -24.28
N ASN A 184 -9.16 8.35 -23.92
CA ASN A 184 -8.35 9.57 -23.96
C ASN A 184 -8.15 10.24 -22.60
N THR A 185 -8.63 9.63 -21.50
CA THR A 185 -8.56 10.23 -20.17
C THR A 185 -8.23 9.20 -19.10
N ILE A 186 -7.39 9.56 -18.14
CA ILE A 186 -7.12 8.76 -16.94
C ILE A 186 -7.28 9.67 -15.72
N SER A 187 -8.27 9.41 -14.88
CA SER A 187 -8.44 10.13 -13.62
C SER A 187 -7.61 9.46 -12.53
N ILE A 188 -6.97 10.27 -11.69
CA ILE A 188 -6.12 9.80 -10.60
C ILE A 188 -6.42 10.51 -9.29
N LYS A 189 -6.07 9.83 -8.20
CA LYS A 189 -5.98 10.39 -6.85
C LYS A 189 -4.62 10.03 -6.25
N GLN A 190 -4.11 10.89 -5.39
CA GLN A 190 -2.79 10.71 -4.77
C GLN A 190 -2.76 11.29 -3.37
N GLY A 191 -2.11 10.60 -2.44
CA GLY A 191 -1.57 11.25 -1.24
C GLY A 191 -0.39 12.14 -1.62
N ASN A 192 0.07 12.96 -0.68
CA ASN A 192 1.23 13.82 -0.89
C ASN A 192 2.01 14.00 0.42
N THR A 193 3.23 14.49 0.35
CA THR A 193 4.08 14.66 1.52
C THR A 193 4.51 16.12 1.68
N SER A 194 4.32 16.68 2.87
CA SER A 194 4.75 18.03 3.21
C SER A 194 6.24 18.09 3.53
N GLY A 195 6.95 18.98 2.84
CA GLY A 195 8.38 19.22 3.06
C GLY A 195 9.31 18.23 2.35
N ALA A 196 10.62 18.44 2.54
CA ALA A 196 11.68 17.63 1.95
C ALA A 196 11.71 16.20 2.52
N SER A 197 10.96 15.29 1.92
CA SER A 197 10.93 13.86 2.27
C SER A 197 11.94 13.05 1.45
N PHE A 198 13.17 13.52 1.42
CA PHE A 198 14.31 12.81 0.83
C PHE A 198 15.40 12.65 1.89
N ARG A 199 16.18 11.56 1.78
CA ARG A 199 17.39 11.42 2.61
C ARG A 199 18.39 12.50 2.20
N PRO A 200 19.04 13.20 3.15
CA PRO A 200 19.16 12.87 4.57
C PRO A 200 18.16 13.57 5.52
N VAL A 201 17.24 14.41 5.01
CA VAL A 201 16.34 15.23 5.84
C VAL A 201 15.43 14.40 6.74
N THR A 202 14.90 13.29 6.21
CA THR A 202 14.09 12.32 6.99
C THR A 202 14.89 11.61 8.09
N THR A 203 16.21 11.45 7.90
CA THR A 203 17.10 10.81 8.90
C THR A 203 17.40 11.76 10.06
N ILE A 204 17.61 13.04 9.77
CA ILE A 204 17.85 14.08 10.80
C ILE A 204 16.59 14.35 11.62
N LYS A 205 15.42 14.45 11.00
CA LYS A 205 14.15 14.64 11.72
C LYS A 205 13.81 13.44 12.62
N ARG A 206 14.08 12.21 12.16
CA ARG A 206 13.95 10.99 12.97
C ARG A 206 14.87 11.01 14.19
N MET A 207 16.08 11.56 14.08
CA MET A 207 16.99 11.77 15.23
C MET A 207 16.46 12.83 16.21
N LEU A 208 15.63 13.77 15.76
CA LEU A 208 15.03 14.84 16.59
C LEU A 208 13.64 14.46 17.14
N GLY A 209 13.24 13.18 17.08
CA GLY A 209 11.98 12.69 17.66
C GLY A 209 10.73 12.88 16.79
N SER A 210 10.88 13.45 15.59
CA SER A 210 9.79 13.61 14.61
C SER A 210 9.97 12.60 13.48
N ASN A 211 9.11 11.57 13.42
CA ASN A 211 9.17 10.59 12.35
C ASN A 211 8.11 10.89 11.29
N MET A 212 8.54 11.56 10.22
CA MET A 212 7.68 11.94 9.08
C MET A 212 7.01 10.76 8.38
N ALA A 213 7.56 9.55 8.51
CA ALA A 213 7.01 8.32 7.95
C ALA A 213 6.09 7.57 8.95
N ASP A 214 6.01 8.00 10.21
CA ASP A 214 5.19 7.32 11.22
C ASP A 214 3.82 7.99 11.32
N PRO A 215 2.73 7.37 10.85
CA PRO A 215 1.38 7.95 10.94
C PRO A 215 0.90 8.14 12.38
N GLN A 216 1.50 7.46 13.36
CA GLN A 216 1.21 7.68 14.77
C GLN A 216 1.93 8.92 15.34
N SER A 217 2.92 9.49 14.65
CA SER A 217 3.65 10.70 15.10
C SER A 217 2.88 11.99 14.79
N ASP A 218 3.01 13.00 15.65
CA ASP A 218 2.53 14.37 15.38
C ASP A 218 3.27 15.04 14.22
N GLY A 219 4.46 14.54 13.88
CA GLY A 219 5.27 15.01 12.75
C GLY A 219 5.03 14.26 11.45
N TYR A 220 3.98 13.43 11.36
CA TYR A 220 3.65 12.69 10.15
C TYR A 220 3.47 13.64 8.97
N ALA A 221 4.10 13.32 7.84
CA ALA A 221 4.24 14.27 6.75
C ALA A 221 3.17 14.16 5.66
N GLY A 222 2.24 13.22 5.79
CA GLY A 222 1.13 13.09 4.84
C GLY A 222 0.37 14.41 4.65
N MET A 223 -0.27 14.53 3.49
CA MET A 223 -1.11 15.67 3.13
C MET A 223 -2.47 15.19 2.64
N SER A 224 -3.42 16.13 2.51
CA SER A 224 -4.73 15.87 1.93
C SER A 224 -4.61 15.25 0.54
N ILE A 225 -5.56 14.38 0.22
CA ILE A 225 -5.64 13.71 -1.08
C ILE A 225 -5.81 14.75 -2.19
N GLU A 226 -4.96 14.67 -3.21
CA GLU A 226 -5.02 15.50 -4.40
C GLU A 226 -5.67 14.75 -5.55
N SER A 227 -6.34 15.49 -6.43
CA SER A 227 -6.99 14.99 -7.63
C SER A 227 -6.27 15.49 -8.87
N GLY A 228 -6.28 14.67 -9.92
CA GLY A 228 -5.81 15.07 -11.23
C GLY A 228 -6.30 14.13 -12.31
N HIS A 229 -6.01 14.47 -13.56
CA HIS A 229 -6.27 13.60 -14.69
C HIS A 229 -5.21 13.77 -15.77
N TYR A 230 -5.05 12.73 -16.58
CA TYR A 230 -4.27 12.76 -17.81
C TYR A 230 -5.22 12.84 -19.00
N GLU A 231 -4.88 13.68 -19.97
CA GLU A 231 -5.58 13.85 -21.25
C GLU A 231 -4.64 13.42 -22.38
N LYS A 232 -5.11 12.54 -23.25
CA LYS A 232 -4.35 12.07 -24.42
C LYS A 232 -4.34 13.13 -25.51
N LEU A 233 -3.15 13.51 -25.95
CA LEU A 233 -2.87 14.40 -27.05
C LEU A 233 -2.04 13.66 -28.11
N GLU A 234 -1.83 14.29 -29.28
CA GLU A 234 -1.02 13.71 -30.36
C GLU A 234 0.41 13.38 -29.89
N ASP A 235 1.02 14.26 -29.08
CA ASP A 235 2.41 14.15 -28.62
C ASP A 235 2.56 13.53 -27.21
N GLY A 236 1.53 12.87 -26.68
CA GLY A 236 1.59 12.18 -25.39
C GLY A 236 0.45 12.56 -24.44
N TRP A 237 0.68 12.43 -23.13
CA TRP A 237 -0.37 12.59 -22.11
C TRP A 237 -0.15 13.83 -21.26
N ARG A 238 -1.00 14.84 -21.42
CA ARG A 238 -0.99 16.05 -20.58
C ARG A 238 -1.62 15.75 -19.23
N TYR A 239 -0.88 16.04 -18.16
CA TYR A 239 -1.40 15.97 -16.80
C TYR A 239 -2.02 17.31 -16.38
N HIS A 240 -3.14 17.24 -15.66
CA HIS A 240 -3.82 18.35 -15.03
C HIS A 240 -4.04 18.03 -13.55
N ASN A 241 -3.39 18.78 -12.64
CA ASN A 241 -3.66 18.73 -11.21
C ASN A 241 -4.84 19.66 -10.91
N THR A 242 -6.02 19.09 -10.67
CA THR A 242 -7.24 19.86 -10.43
C THR A 242 -7.27 20.48 -9.03
N THR A 243 -6.51 19.94 -8.08
CA THR A 243 -6.38 20.52 -6.73
C THR A 243 -5.53 21.79 -6.73
N LYS A 244 -4.47 21.85 -7.54
CA LYS A 244 -3.53 22.98 -7.61
C LYS A 244 -3.76 23.92 -8.81
N GLY A 245 -4.60 23.53 -9.77
CA GLY A 245 -4.82 24.29 -11.00
C GLY A 245 -3.58 24.37 -11.90
N THR A 246 -2.77 23.31 -11.92
CA THR A 246 -1.52 23.25 -12.72
C THR A 246 -1.59 22.15 -13.77
N SER A 247 -0.84 22.31 -14.87
CA SER A 247 -0.78 21.31 -15.93
C SER A 247 0.65 21.09 -16.40
N THR A 248 0.95 19.89 -16.90
CA THR A 248 2.26 19.52 -17.43
C THR A 248 2.10 18.65 -18.66
N ASN A 249 2.74 19.02 -19.77
CA ASN A 249 2.67 18.28 -21.02
C ASN A 249 3.46 16.97 -20.93
N ASP A 250 2.93 15.92 -21.57
CA ASP A 250 3.58 14.62 -21.72
C ASP A 250 4.21 14.09 -20.42
N PHE A 251 3.42 14.17 -19.34
CA PHE A 251 3.89 13.85 -17.98
C PHE A 251 3.79 12.35 -17.70
N LEU A 252 2.86 11.62 -18.33
CA LEU A 252 2.69 10.19 -18.06
C LEU A 252 3.93 9.36 -18.42
N LYS A 253 4.77 9.82 -19.36
CA LYS A 253 5.98 9.09 -19.80
C LYS A 253 6.98 8.80 -18.68
N ILE A 254 6.94 9.58 -17.59
CA ILE A 254 7.87 9.40 -16.47
C ILE A 254 7.39 8.34 -15.47
N PHE A 255 6.21 7.76 -15.69
CA PHE A 255 5.60 6.78 -14.82
C PHE A 255 5.80 5.36 -15.34
N GLN A 256 5.91 4.45 -14.39
CA GLN A 256 5.76 3.01 -14.57
C GLN A 256 4.40 2.58 -14.03
N PHE A 257 3.79 1.55 -14.61
CA PHE A 257 2.46 1.11 -14.23
C PHE A 257 2.48 -0.25 -13.55
N TYR A 258 1.73 -0.36 -12.45
CA TYR A 258 1.70 -1.53 -11.61
C TYR A 258 0.28 -1.87 -11.17
N ARG A 259 0.02 -3.14 -10.94
CA ARG A 259 -1.19 -3.66 -10.30
C ARG A 259 -0.78 -4.46 -9.08
N TRP A 260 -1.54 -4.43 -7.99
CA TRP A 260 -1.28 -5.31 -6.85
C TRP A 260 -1.21 -6.78 -7.27
N ASN A 261 -0.25 -7.52 -6.73
CA ASN A 261 -0.16 -8.96 -6.93
C ASN A 261 -1.08 -9.70 -5.95
N PHE A 262 -2.39 -9.57 -6.18
CA PHE A 262 -3.42 -10.13 -5.30
C PHE A 262 -3.25 -11.64 -5.07
N MET A 263 -2.79 -12.37 -6.09
CA MET A 263 -2.59 -13.81 -6.00
C MET A 263 -1.38 -14.18 -5.13
N GLU A 264 -0.33 -13.35 -5.12
CA GLU A 264 0.79 -13.52 -4.18
C GLU A 264 0.38 -13.30 -2.73
N PHE A 265 -0.65 -12.48 -2.47
CA PHE A 265 -1.17 -12.28 -1.11
C PHE A 265 -1.81 -13.55 -0.51
N ASN A 266 -2.18 -14.52 -1.35
CA ASN A 266 -2.71 -15.80 -0.87
C ASN A 266 -1.62 -16.74 -0.30
N LYS A 267 -0.32 -16.43 -0.47
CA LYS A 267 0.81 -17.30 -0.13
C LYS A 267 1.55 -16.93 1.16
#